data_AF-A0A2D6M781-F1
#
_entry.id   AF-A0A2D6M781-F1
#
_cell.length_a   1.000
_cell.length_b   1.000
_cell.length_c   1.000
_cell.angle_alpha   90.00
_cell.angle_beta   90.00
_cell.angle_gamma   90.00
#
_symmetry.space_group_name_H-M   'P 1'
#
loop_
_entity.id
_entity.type
_entity.pdbx_description
1 polymer ?
#
loop_
_entity_poly.entity_id
_entity_poly.type
_entity_poly.pdbx_seq_one_letter_code
_entity_poly.pdbx_strand_id
1 'polypeptide(L)'
;MIVYITLKEILNVRTNFEDADFWIIRKGQDKMLGKPTKEFSLSHIGLQLNDVGRSLFDPNYLYYLFEFLHGQGVWRQLAKGSLSLQHITVSDAKNFSIPMEVPDNFGA
;
A
#
# COMPACT_ATOMS: atom_id res chain seq x y z
N MET A 1 -16.41 -14.21 -6.04
CA MET A 1 -15.71 -13.66 -7.25
C MET A 1 -14.51 -12.79 -6.82
N ILE A 2 -13.35 -12.90 -7.48
CA ILE A 2 -12.19 -12.00 -7.22
C ILE A 2 -12.35 -10.72 -8.04
N VAL A 3 -12.31 -9.57 -7.38
CA VAL A 3 -12.24 -8.25 -8.01
C VAL A 3 -10.94 -7.56 -7.64
N TYR A 4 -10.49 -6.62 -8.46
CA TYR A 4 -9.31 -5.81 -8.18
C TYR A 4 -9.74 -4.38 -7.87
N ILE A 5 -9.25 -3.84 -6.76
CA ILE A 5 -9.49 -2.46 -6.35
C ILE A 5 -8.19 -1.67 -6.39
N THR A 6 -8.25 -0.45 -6.92
CA THR A 6 -7.06 0.40 -7.03
C THR A 6 -6.86 1.19 -5.73
N LEU A 7 -5.64 1.26 -5.22
CA LEU A 7 -5.38 1.89 -3.92
C LEU A 7 -5.88 3.33 -3.83
N LYS A 8 -5.82 4.12 -4.92
CA LYS A 8 -6.36 5.50 -4.94
C LYS A 8 -7.87 5.60 -4.65
N GLU A 9 -8.63 4.52 -4.83
CA GLU A 9 -10.08 4.49 -4.62
C GLU A 9 -10.43 4.37 -3.13
N ILE A 10 -9.53 3.77 -2.35
CA ILE A 10 -9.74 3.46 -0.92
C ILE A 10 -8.76 4.17 0.02
N LEU A 11 -7.68 4.77 -0.49
CA LEU A 11 -6.63 5.40 0.31
C LEU A 11 -6.35 6.85 -0.11
N ASN A 12 -6.21 7.69 0.90
CA ASN A 12 -5.46 8.93 0.81
C ASN A 12 -3.96 8.61 0.88
N VAL A 13 -3.26 8.79 -0.25
CA VAL A 13 -1.84 8.44 -0.38
C VAL A 13 -0.99 9.69 -0.62
N ARG A 14 -0.03 9.96 0.28
CA ARG A 14 0.92 11.08 0.15
C ARG A 14 2.17 10.87 1.03
N THR A 15 3.24 11.59 0.74
CA THR A 15 4.42 11.71 1.63
C THR A 15 4.18 12.77 2.71
N ASN A 16 5.02 12.79 3.76
CA ASN A 16 4.86 13.71 4.89
C ASN A 16 3.43 13.66 5.49
N PHE A 17 2.95 12.46 5.75
CA PHE A 17 1.60 12.21 6.26
C PHE A 17 1.66 11.67 7.68
N GLU A 18 1.74 12.54 8.69
CA GLU A 18 1.86 12.14 10.10
C GLU A 18 0.63 11.40 10.62
N ASP A 19 -0.57 11.76 10.13
CA ASP A 19 -1.83 11.14 10.55
C ASP A 19 -2.23 9.90 9.72
N ALA A 20 -1.28 9.30 9.00
CA ALA A 20 -1.56 8.09 8.22
C ALA A 20 -1.85 6.89 9.13
N ASP A 21 -2.65 5.94 8.65
CA ASP A 21 -2.91 4.70 9.41
C ASP A 21 -1.64 3.82 9.52
N PHE A 22 -0.80 3.88 8.48
CA PHE A 22 0.55 3.34 8.44
C PHE A 22 1.31 3.91 7.23
N TRP A 23 2.59 3.54 7.10
CA TRP A 23 3.45 3.97 5.99
C TRP A 23 4.11 2.78 5.29
N ILE A 24 4.62 3.03 4.09
CA ILE A 24 5.56 2.14 3.40
C ILE A 24 6.90 2.83 3.14
N ILE A 25 7.98 2.07 3.27
CA ILE A 25 9.33 2.53 2.94
C ILE A 25 9.44 2.71 1.44
N ARG A 26 9.67 3.95 0.98
CA ARG A 26 9.66 4.29 -0.45
C ARG A 26 11.04 4.41 -1.08
N LYS A 27 12.11 4.47 -0.29
CA LYS A 27 13.50 4.62 -0.76
C LYS A 27 14.38 3.68 0.04
N GLY A 28 15.32 3.03 -0.64
CA GLY A 28 16.32 2.20 0.02
C GLY A 28 16.81 1.07 -0.88
N GLN A 29 17.36 0.05 -0.23
CA GLN A 29 17.68 -1.21 -0.90
C GLN A 29 16.39 -1.90 -1.33
N ASP A 30 16.45 -2.62 -2.45
CA ASP A 30 15.32 -3.36 -3.06
C ASP A 30 14.47 -4.13 -2.02
N LYS A 31 15.13 -4.87 -1.11
CA LYS A 31 14.47 -5.67 -0.06
C LYS A 31 13.62 -4.87 0.93
N MET A 32 13.89 -3.57 1.09
CA MET A 32 13.18 -2.71 2.04
C MET A 32 12.00 -1.99 1.40
N LEU A 33 11.95 -1.89 0.07
CA LEU A 33 10.93 -1.13 -0.62
C LEU A 33 9.55 -1.73 -0.44
N GLY A 34 8.58 -0.87 -0.14
CA GLY A 34 7.19 -1.26 0.09
C GLY A 34 6.94 -1.95 1.42
N LYS A 35 7.98 -2.19 2.23
CA LYS A 35 7.81 -2.74 3.59
C LYS A 35 6.94 -1.77 4.40
N PRO A 36 5.82 -2.23 4.98
CA PRO A 36 5.01 -1.37 5.82
C PRO A 36 5.70 -1.12 7.16
N THR A 37 5.39 0.02 7.76
CA THR A 37 5.91 0.42 9.07
C THR A 37 4.89 1.31 9.79
N LYS A 38 4.93 1.28 11.12
CA LYS A 38 4.20 2.20 12.00
C LYS A 38 5.06 3.40 12.43
N GLU A 39 6.31 3.46 11.97
CA GLU A 39 7.22 4.56 12.25
C GLU A 39 7.13 5.63 11.16
N PHE A 40 6.80 6.85 11.59
CA PHE A 40 6.74 8.00 10.70
C PHE A 40 8.14 8.40 10.20
N SER A 41 8.21 8.74 8.91
CA SER A 41 9.32 9.46 8.31
C SER A 41 8.77 10.39 7.25
N LEU A 42 9.32 11.61 7.15
CA LEU A 42 9.05 12.56 6.07
C LEU A 42 9.17 11.92 4.67
N SER A 43 10.06 10.93 4.56
CA SER A 43 10.36 10.25 3.31
C SER A 43 9.36 9.14 2.97
N HIS A 44 8.67 8.54 3.94
CA HIS A 44 7.78 7.40 3.69
C HIS A 44 6.50 7.83 2.97
N ILE A 45 5.86 6.88 2.29
CA ILE A 45 4.52 7.09 1.73
C ILE A 45 3.52 6.68 2.80
N GLY A 46 2.74 7.64 3.29
CA GLY A 46 1.64 7.37 4.21
C GLY A 46 0.40 6.90 3.47
N LEU A 47 -0.28 5.94 4.09
CA LEU A 47 -1.50 5.30 3.62
C LEU A 47 -2.56 5.49 4.69
N GLN A 48 -3.62 6.23 4.36
CA GLN A 48 -4.76 6.42 5.23
C GLN A 48 -6.02 6.00 4.48
N LEU A 49 -6.85 5.15 5.08
CA LEU A 49 -8.16 4.79 4.52
C LEU A 49 -9.04 6.04 4.43
N ASN A 50 -9.61 6.25 3.24
CA ASN A 50 -10.69 7.22 3.06
C ASN A 50 -12.02 6.62 3.55
N ASP A 51 -13.12 7.35 3.44
CA ASP A 51 -14.43 6.90 3.92
C ASP A 51 -14.89 5.59 3.28
N VAL A 52 -14.62 5.40 1.98
CA VAL A 52 -14.92 4.15 1.26
C VAL A 52 -14.06 3.02 1.82
N GLY A 53 -12.74 3.24 1.91
CA GLY A 53 -11.80 2.27 2.46
C GLY A 53 -12.15 1.85 3.89
N ARG A 54 -12.54 2.79 4.76
CA ARG A 54 -12.94 2.53 6.15
C ARG A 54 -14.19 1.65 6.26
N SER A 55 -15.06 1.65 5.26
CA SER A 55 -16.23 0.76 5.22
C SER A 55 -15.91 -0.67 4.76
N LEU A 56 -14.77 -0.86 4.09
CA LEU A 56 -14.36 -2.12 3.50
C LEU A 56 -13.23 -2.82 4.27
N PHE A 57 -12.34 -2.06 4.90
CA PHE A 57 -11.10 -2.56 5.49
C PHE A 57 -10.84 -2.00 6.87
N ASP A 58 -10.32 -2.85 7.75
CA ASP A 58 -9.65 -2.42 8.98
C ASP A 58 -8.21 -1.97 8.65
N PRO A 59 -7.71 -0.85 9.23
CA PRO A 59 -6.36 -0.38 8.94
C PRO A 59 -5.25 -1.36 9.36
N ASN A 60 -5.44 -2.16 10.41
CA ASN A 60 -4.46 -3.17 10.82
C ASN A 60 -4.49 -4.37 9.89
N TYR A 61 -5.67 -4.79 9.44
CA TYR A 61 -5.78 -5.80 8.40
C TYR A 61 -5.01 -5.37 7.14
N LEU A 62 -5.20 -4.13 6.69
CA LEU A 62 -4.50 -3.62 5.51
C LEU A 62 -2.98 -3.56 5.72
N TYR A 63 -2.52 -3.20 6.93
CA TYR A 63 -1.10 -3.26 7.27
C TYR A 63 -0.52 -4.68 7.09
N TYR A 64 -1.18 -5.71 7.62
CA TYR A 64 -0.72 -7.10 7.47
C TYR A 64 -0.82 -7.62 6.04
N LEU A 65 -1.83 -7.18 5.27
CA LEU A 65 -1.89 -7.46 3.84
C LEU A 65 -0.66 -6.89 3.12
N PHE A 66 -0.23 -5.68 3.47
CA PHE A 66 0.98 -5.08 2.90
C PHE A 66 2.26 -5.80 3.33
N GLU A 67 2.32 -6.34 4.55
CA GLU A 67 3.42 -7.23 4.99
C GLU A 67 3.46 -8.50 4.16
N PHE A 68 2.31 -9.12 3.91
CA PHE A 68 2.20 -10.29 3.05
C PHE A 68 2.66 -9.98 1.61
N LEU A 69 2.16 -8.91 1.01
CA LEU A 69 2.55 -8.47 -0.34
C LEU A 69 4.04 -8.13 -0.45
N HIS A 70 4.62 -7.58 0.62
CA HIS A 70 6.06 -7.36 0.72
C HIS A 70 6.85 -8.66 0.75
N GLY A 71 6.41 -9.65 1.53
CA GLY A 71 6.99 -11.00 1.53
C GLY A 71 6.95 -11.69 0.17
N GLN A 72 5.89 -11.44 -0.62
CA GLN A 72 5.76 -11.94 -2.00
C GLN A 72 6.62 -11.16 -3.02
N GLY A 73 7.30 -10.08 -2.62
CA GLY A 73 8.16 -9.29 -3.50
C GLY A 73 7.40 -8.43 -4.51
N VAL A 74 6.10 -8.19 -4.31
CA VAL A 74 5.25 -7.45 -5.27
C VAL A 74 5.77 -6.04 -5.52
N TRP A 75 6.25 -5.37 -4.48
CA TRP A 75 6.77 -4.00 -4.56
C TRP A 75 8.03 -3.85 -5.41
N ARG A 76 8.80 -4.93 -5.61
CA ARG A 76 10.00 -4.91 -6.47
C ARG A 76 9.65 -4.60 -7.92
N GLN A 77 8.47 -5.02 -8.37
CA GLN A 77 7.99 -4.76 -9.74
C GLN A 77 7.69 -3.27 -9.98
N LEU A 78 7.43 -2.52 -8.91
CA LEU A 78 7.18 -1.08 -8.95
C LEU A 78 8.45 -0.25 -8.71
N ALA A 79 9.55 -0.89 -8.32
CA ALA A 79 10.78 -0.22 -7.97
C ALA A 79 11.45 0.39 -9.20
N LYS A 80 11.91 1.64 -9.05
CA LYS A 80 12.64 2.39 -10.09
C LYS A 80 14.01 2.80 -9.55
N GLY A 81 15.02 2.85 -10.42
CA GLY A 81 16.37 3.32 -10.08
C GLY A 81 17.45 2.28 -10.35
N SER A 82 18.64 2.51 -9.79
CA SER A 82 19.81 1.63 -9.96
C SER A 82 19.85 0.53 -8.90
N LEU A 83 20.75 -0.45 -9.08
CA LEU A 83 20.88 -1.63 -8.20
C LEU A 83 21.13 -1.29 -6.72
N SER A 84 21.72 -0.14 -6.41
CA SER A 84 22.07 0.26 -5.05
C SER A 84 21.02 1.13 -4.36
N LEU A 85 20.23 1.89 -5.12
CA LEU A 85 19.25 2.81 -4.59
C LEU A 85 18.03 2.86 -5.49
N GLN A 86 16.94 2.30 -4.98
CA GLN A 86 15.67 2.25 -5.67
C GLN A 86 14.62 3.06 -4.92
N HIS A 87 13.54 3.39 -5.63
CA HIS A 87 12.41 4.10 -5.05
C HIS A 87 11.07 3.70 -5.66
N ILE A 88 10.03 3.95 -4.88
CA ILE A 88 8.61 3.89 -5.28
C ILE A 88 8.05 5.30 -5.18
N THR A 89 7.27 5.71 -6.19
CA THR A 89 6.59 7.02 -6.17
C THR A 89 5.20 6.91 -5.55
N VAL A 90 4.66 8.04 -5.11
CA VAL A 90 3.25 8.13 -4.67
C VAL A 90 2.30 7.70 -5.78
N SER A 91 2.61 8.00 -7.04
CA SER A 91 1.79 7.60 -8.18
C SER A 91 1.79 6.09 -8.38
N ASP A 92 2.95 5.44 -8.21
CA ASP A 92 3.05 3.97 -8.30
C ASP A 92 2.21 3.31 -7.21
N ALA A 93 2.29 3.80 -5.98
CA ALA A 93 1.44 3.32 -4.89
C ALA A 93 -0.05 3.56 -5.16
N LYS A 94 -0.44 4.75 -5.62
CA LYS A 94 -1.84 5.08 -5.93
C LYS A 94 -2.46 4.18 -6.99
N ASN A 95 -1.69 3.78 -8.00
CA ASN A 95 -2.19 2.99 -9.12
C ASN A 95 -1.99 1.47 -8.92
N PHE A 96 -1.44 1.06 -7.79
CA PHE A 96 -1.37 -0.36 -7.45
C PHE A 96 -2.77 -0.90 -7.16
N SER A 97 -3.05 -2.11 -7.61
CA SER A 97 -4.32 -2.80 -7.37
C SER A 97 -4.11 -4.01 -6.48
N ILE A 98 -5.00 -4.19 -5.51
CA ILE A 98 -5.02 -5.37 -4.64
C ILE A 98 -6.21 -6.27 -4.99
N PRO A 99 -6.05 -7.59 -4.91
CA PRO A 99 -7.17 -8.51 -5.04
C PRO A 99 -8.08 -8.39 -3.81
N MET A 100 -9.38 -8.42 -4.06
CA MET A 100 -10.43 -8.41 -3.06
C MET A 100 -11.41 -9.55 -3.38
N GLU A 101 -11.69 -10.39 -2.39
CA GLU A 101 -12.70 -11.43 -2.51
C GLU A 101 -14.06 -10.85 -2.15
N VAL A 102 -14.99 -10.87 -3.11
CA VAL A 102 -16.40 -10.55 -2.86
C VAL A 102 -17.14 -11.87 -2.67
N PRO A 103 -17.80 -12.08 -1.51
CA PRO A 103 -18.63 -13.27 -1.29
C PRO A 103 -19.73 -13.34 -2.34
N ASP A 104 -20.00 -14.54 -2.86
CA ASP A 104 -20.95 -14.74 -3.96
C ASP A 104 -22.41 -14.39 -3.59
N ASN A 105 -22.70 -14.15 -2.31
CA ASN A 105 -24.02 -13.79 -1.79
C ASN A 105 -24.29 -12.26 -1.73
N PHE A 106 -23.39 -11.43 -2.27
CA PHE A 106 -23.60 -9.97 -2.34
C PHE A 106 -24.53 -9.64 -3.52
N GLY A 107 -25.84 -9.76 -3.30
CA GLY A 107 -26.86 -9.41 -4.31
C GLY A 107 -27.92 -10.48 -4.58
N ALA A 108 -28.36 -11.22 -3.56
CA ALA A 108 -29.62 -11.97 -3.58
C ALA A 108 -30.69 -11.22 -2.78
#